data_AF-A0AAJ1B8C8-F1
#
_entry.id   AF-A0AAJ1B8C8-F1
#
_cell.length_a   1.000
_cell.length_b   1.000
_cell.length_c   1.000
_cell.angle_alpha   90.00
_cell.angle_beta   90.00
_cell.angle_gamma   90.00
#
_symmetry.space_group_name_H-M   'P 1'
#
loop_
_entity.id
_entity.type
_entity.pdbx_description
1 polymer ?
#
loop_
_entity_poly.entity_id
_entity_poly.type
_entity_poly.pdbx_seq_one_letter_code
_entity_poly.pdbx_strand_id
1 'polypeptide(L)' 'MTKREAAVMEVYTGTVMLEGDDTKYTQQYIEKLLGRPFSYIEFLNENFTAELKERAKPDFIKICRNATDD' A
#
# COMPACT_ATOMS: atom_id res chain seq x y z
N MET A 1 5.91 7.69 -11.54
CA MET A 1 5.53 6.94 -10.32
C MET A 1 6.71 6.83 -9.37
N THR A 2 6.53 7.12 -8.09
CA THR A 2 7.55 7.00 -7.03
C THR A 2 7.42 5.67 -6.27
N LYS A 3 8.44 5.30 -5.47
CA LYS A 3 8.38 4.09 -4.61
C LYS A 3 7.25 4.15 -3.58
N ARG A 4 6.93 5.34 -3.06
CA ARG A 4 5.78 5.53 -2.15
C ARG A 4 4.46 5.29 -2.88
N GLU A 5 4.34 5.73 -4.13
CA GLU A 5 3.15 5.47 -4.94
C GLU A 5 3.03 3.99 -5.28
N ALA A 6 4.13 3.30 -5.59
CA ALA A 6 4.14 1.85 -5.78
C ALA A 6 3.68 1.09 -4.51
N ALA A 7 4.08 1.53 -3.31
CA ALA A 7 3.59 0.96 -2.05
C ALA A 7 2.07 1.15 -1.86
N VAL A 8 1.51 2.29 -2.28
CA VAL A 8 0.06 2.53 -2.28
C VAL A 8 -0.64 1.57 -3.24
N MET A 9 -0.09 1.39 -4.44
CA MET A 9 -0.61 0.47 -5.45
C MET A 9 -0.60 -0.98 -4.93
N GLU A 10 0.53 -1.43 -4.37
CA GLU A 10 0.71 -2.79 -3.83
C GLU A 10 -0.33 -3.12 -2.76
N VAL A 11 -0.57 -2.20 -1.81
CA VAL A 11 -1.58 -2.38 -0.76
C VAL A 11 -3.01 -2.37 -1.32
N TYR A 12 -3.30 -1.52 -2.30
CA TYR A 12 -4.64 -1.43 -2.88
C TYR A 12 -4.98 -2.63 -3.80
N THR A 13 -4.02 -3.09 -4.59
CA THR A 13 -4.22 -4.19 -5.54
C THR A 13 -3.95 -5.56 -4.93
N GLY A 14 -3.19 -5.62 -3.83
CA GLY A 14 -2.69 -6.88 -3.26
C GLY A 14 -1.63 -7.56 -4.12
N THR A 15 -0.95 -6.82 -5.01
CA THR A 15 0.07 -7.34 -5.91
C THR A 15 1.43 -6.78 -5.53
N VAL A 16 2.39 -7.67 -5.23
CA VAL A 16 3.76 -7.27 -4.86
C VAL A 16 4.44 -6.57 -6.04
N MET A 17 4.93 -5.37 -5.80
CA MET A 17 5.62 -4.49 -6.76
C MET A 17 6.97 -4.02 -6.23
N LEU A 18 7.16 -4.04 -4.91
CA LEU A 18 8.40 -3.67 -4.24
C LEU A 18 9.05 -4.89 -3.58
N GLU A 19 10.34 -5.07 -3.84
CA GLU A 19 11.10 -6.23 -3.35
C GLU A 19 12.43 -5.79 -2.70
N GLY A 20 13.04 -6.69 -1.92
CA GLY A 20 14.30 -6.42 -1.22
C GLY A 20 14.19 -5.22 -0.28
N ASP A 21 15.15 -4.30 -0.38
CA ASP A 21 15.23 -3.10 0.46
C ASP A 21 14.06 -2.12 0.27
N ASP A 22 13.29 -2.26 -0.81
CA ASP A 22 12.15 -1.38 -1.09
C ASP A 22 10.86 -1.82 -0.39
N THR A 23 10.80 -3.05 0.14
CA THR A 23 9.66 -3.55 0.93
C THR A 23 9.36 -2.66 2.15
N LYS A 24 10.37 -1.92 2.65
CA LYS A 24 10.22 -0.93 3.72
C LYS A 24 9.19 0.16 3.39
N TYR A 25 9.00 0.51 2.11
CA TYR A 25 8.01 1.51 1.72
C TYR A 25 6.59 0.98 1.87
N THR A 26 6.34 -0.29 1.54
CA THR A 26 5.07 -0.97 1.81
C THR A 26 4.80 -1.02 3.30
N GLN A 27 5.77 -1.48 4.11
CA GLN A 27 5.60 -1.56 5.56
C GLN A 27 5.30 -0.19 6.18
N GLN A 28 6.10 0.85 5.87
CA GLN A 28 5.87 2.20 6.36
C GLN A 28 4.51 2.76 5.97
N TYR A 29 4.04 2.45 4.76
CA TYR A 29 2.73 2.89 4.30
C TYR A 29 1.59 2.21 5.07
N ILE A 30 1.67 0.90 5.29
CA ILE A 30 0.69 0.15 6.08
C ILE A 30 0.65 0.66 7.52
N GLU A 31 1.80 0.83 8.16
CA GLU A 31 1.89 1.34 9.53
C GLU A 31 1.30 2.75 9.65
N LYS A 32 1.49 3.59 8.63
CA LYS A 32 0.84 4.91 8.53
C LYS A 32 -0.69 4.80 8.43
N LEU A 33 -1.23 3.87 7.62
CA LEU A 33 -2.67 3.65 7.51
C LEU A 33 -3.29 3.12 8.82
N LEU A 34 -2.53 2.34 9.58
CA LEU A 34 -2.99 1.73 10.83
C LEU A 34 -2.76 2.63 12.05
N GLY A 35 -1.78 3.54 12.00
CA GLY A 35 -1.33 4.31 13.16
C GLY A 35 -0.59 3.46 14.20
N ARG A 36 -0.11 2.26 13.82
CA ARG A 36 0.65 1.34 14.67
C ARG A 36 1.61 0.47 13.85
N PRO A 37 2.63 -0.13 14.49
CA PRO A 37 3.42 -1.19 13.87
C PRO A 37 2.55 -2.36 13.39
N PHE A 38 3.03 -3.05 12.37
CA PHE A 38 2.34 -4.16 11.71
C PHE A 38 3.23 -5.39 11.58
N SER A 39 2.64 -6.58 11.66
CA SER A 39 3.31 -7.86 11.38
C SER A 39 2.74 -8.51 10.13
N TYR A 40 3.61 -9.01 9.25
CA TYR A 40 3.21 -9.71 8.02
C TYR A 40 2.28 -10.91 8.25
N ILE A 41 2.26 -11.51 9.45
CA ILE A 41 1.32 -12.60 9.80
C ILE A 41 -0.14 -12.11 9.74
N GLU A 42 -0.40 -10.83 10.01
CA GLU A 42 -1.74 -10.26 9.95
C GLU A 42 -2.33 -10.28 8.53
N PHE A 43 -1.50 -10.38 7.48
CA PHE A 43 -1.98 -10.59 6.10
C PHE A 43 -2.67 -11.95 5.88
N LEU A 44 -2.50 -12.92 6.79
CA LEU A 44 -3.26 -14.17 6.75
C LEU A 44 -4.75 -13.98 7.08
N ASN A 45 -5.14 -12.79 7.56
CA ASN A 45 -6.52 -12.43 7.83
C ASN A 45 -7.12 -11.62 6.66
N GLU A 46 -8.08 -12.21 5.95
CA GLU A 46 -8.74 -11.57 4.79
C GLU A 46 -9.51 -10.30 5.15
N ASN A 47 -10.05 -10.21 6.37
CA ASN A 47 -10.72 -8.98 6.82
C ASN A 47 -9.72 -7.82 6.96
N PHE A 48 -8.51 -8.13 7.39
CA PHE A 48 -7.45 -7.14 7.53
C PHE A 48 -6.95 -6.64 6.16
N THR A 49 -6.76 -7.53 5.19
CA THR A 49 -6.37 -7.13 3.82
C THR A 49 -7.47 -6.33 3.12
N ALA A 50 -8.74 -6.70 3.32
CA ALA A 50 -9.89 -5.94 2.81
C ALA A 50 -9.96 -4.54 3.43
N GLU A 51 -9.74 -4.43 4.75
CA GLU A 51 -9.69 -3.14 5.43
C GLU A 51 -8.55 -2.25 4.91
N LEU A 52 -7.35 -2.79 4.78
CA LEU A 52 -6.19 -2.07 4.24
C LEU A 52 -6.45 -1.55 2.83
N LYS A 53 -7.07 -2.36 1.97
CA LYS A 53 -7.45 -1.96 0.62
C LYS A 53 -8.40 -0.76 0.62
N GLU A 54 -9.45 -0.78 1.44
CA GLU A 54 -10.38 0.35 1.53
C GLU A 54 -9.70 1.60 2.12
N ARG A 55 -8.81 1.44 3.10
CA ARG A 55 -8.01 2.55 3.66
C ARG A 55 -7.04 3.15 2.63
N ALA A 56 -6.47 2.34 1.74
CA ALA A 56 -5.53 2.78 0.71
C ALA A 56 -6.19 3.44 -0.51
N LYS A 57 -7.49 3.17 -0.72
CA LYS A 57 -8.25 3.64 -1.90
C LYS A 57 -8.20 5.15 -2.15
N PRO A 58 -8.29 6.05 -1.15
CA PRO A 58 -8.20 7.49 -1.40
C PRO A 58 -6.85 7.92 -1.97
N ASP A 59 -5.76 7.36 -1.44
CA ASP A 59 -4.40 7.63 -1.92
C ASP A 59 -4.18 7.05 -3.32
N PHE A 60 -4.69 5.83 -3.58
CA PHE A 60 -4.70 5.25 -4.93
C PHE A 60 -5.41 6.15 -5.95
N ILE A 61 -6.64 6.60 -5.64
CA ILE A 61 -7.41 7.50 -6.51
C ILE A 61 -6.66 8.81 -6.75
N LYS A 62 -6.02 9.36 -5.70
CA LYS A 62 -5.21 10.58 -5.82
C LYS A 62 -4.04 10.41 -6.77
N ILE A 63 -3.34 9.27 -6.71
CA ILE A 63 -2.25 8.95 -7.64
C ILE A 63 -2.78 8.89 -9.07
N CYS A 64 -3.86 8.15 -9.31
CA CYS A 64 -4.44 8.03 -10.65
C CYS A 64 -4.92 9.36 -11.22
N ARG A 65 -5.49 10.24 -10.39
CA ARG A 65 -5.94 11.58 -10.82
C ARG A 65 -4.80 12.53 -11.19
N ASN A 66 -3.61 12.28 -10.65
CA ASN A 66 -2.41 13.07 -10.92
C ASN A 66 -1.55 12.47 -12.04
N ALA A 67 -2.02 11.39 -12.70
CA ALA A 67 -1.34 10.83 -13.85
C ALA A 67 -1.29 11.87 -14.98
N THR A 68 -0.11 12.04 -15.57
CA THR A 68 0.13 12.91 -16.73
C THR A 68 0.35 12.06 -17.97
N ASP A 69 0.01 12.60 -19.13
CA ASP A 69 0.46 12.06 -20.40
C ASP A 69 1.97 12.34 -20.50
N ASP A 70 2.79 11.30 -20.65
CA ASP A 70 4.26 11.40 -20.76
C ASP A 70 4.71 12.27 -21.94
#